data_AF-A0A812X324-F1
#
_entry.id   AF-A0A812X324-F1
#
_cell.length_a   1.000
_cell.length_b   1.000
_cell.length_c   1.000
_cell.angle_alpha   90.00
_cell.angle_beta   90.00
_cell.angle_gamma   90.00
#
_symmetry.space_group_name_H-M   'P 1'
#
loop_
_entity.id
_entity.type
_entity.pdbx_description
1 polymer ?
#
loop_
_entity_poly.entity_id
_entity_poly.type
_entity_poly.pdbx_seq_one_letter_code
_entity_poly.pdbx_strand_id
1 'polypeptide(L)' 'MARKASLSLVPGGMDERLSHAAFVEEIELANGRLRYKLITGSGPETGWVSTRLYGKDLLRRFLKVREAAAPEKQQWRE' A
#
# COMPACT_ATOMS: atom_id res chain seq x y z
N MET A 1 -3.48 -44.64 16.22
CA MET A 1 -3.26 -43.24 16.67
C MET A 1 -3.03 -42.38 15.42
N ALA A 2 -4.06 -41.70 14.91
CA ALA A 2 -3.96 -40.90 13.70
C ALA A 2 -3.39 -39.51 14.04
N ARG A 3 -2.25 -39.18 13.44
CA ARG A 3 -1.60 -37.88 13.54
C ARG A 3 -2.41 -36.91 12.70
N LYS A 4 -3.15 -35.98 13.33
CA LYS A 4 -3.76 -34.84 12.62
C LYS A 4 -2.62 -34.02 12.01
N ALA A 5 -2.37 -34.23 10.72
CA ALA A 5 -1.59 -33.29 9.93
C ALA A 5 -2.43 -32.03 9.77
N SER A 6 -1.98 -30.92 10.36
CA SER A 6 -2.52 -29.59 10.15
C SER A 6 -2.34 -29.22 8.68
N LEU A 7 -3.39 -29.43 7.89
CA LEU A 7 -3.43 -29.06 6.48
C LEU A 7 -3.74 -27.55 6.39
N SER A 8 -2.71 -26.71 6.40
CA SER A 8 -2.86 -25.32 5.95
C SER A 8 -2.94 -25.34 4.43
N LEU A 9 -4.14 -25.55 3.90
CA LEU A 9 -4.49 -25.26 2.51
C LEU A 9 -4.43 -23.74 2.33
N VAL A 10 -3.30 -23.21 1.83
CA VAL A 10 -3.29 -21.90 1.20
C VAL A 10 -3.37 -22.17 -0.30
N PRO A 11 -4.57 -22.11 -0.92
CA PRO A 11 -4.71 -22.43 -2.32
C PRO A 11 -4.08 -21.30 -3.13
N GLY A 12 -3.03 -21.60 -3.90
CA GLY A 12 -2.56 -20.74 -4.99
C GLY A 12 -2.26 -19.30 -4.59
N GLY A 13 -1.50 -19.07 -3.52
CA GLY A 13 -0.88 -17.77 -3.28
C GLY A 13 0.18 -17.53 -4.35
N MET A 14 -0.24 -17.08 -5.53
CA MET A 14 0.68 -16.36 -6.41
C MET A 14 1.30 -15.30 -5.51
N ASP A 15 2.64 -15.33 -5.39
CA ASP A 15 3.44 -14.43 -4.58
C ASP A 15 3.22 -13.01 -5.14
N GLU A 16 2.06 -12.44 -4.84
CA GLU A 16 1.59 -11.23 -5.47
C GLU A 16 2.41 -10.12 -4.84
N ARG A 17 3.40 -9.66 -5.60
CA ARG A 17 4.26 -8.58 -5.16
C ARG A 17 3.51 -7.30 -5.37
N LEU A 18 3.65 -6.38 -4.42
CA LEU A 18 3.23 -5.02 -4.62
C LEU A 18 3.92 -4.48 -5.89
N SER A 19 3.10 -4.10 -6.87
CA SER A 19 3.60 -3.58 -8.14
C SER A 19 4.37 -2.26 -7.95
N HIS A 20 5.30 -2.00 -8.88
CA HIS A 20 5.95 -0.69 -8.96
C HIS A 20 4.89 0.41 -9.20
N ALA A 21 5.14 1.59 -8.62
CA ALA A 21 4.22 2.73 -8.67
C ALA A 21 2.84 2.52 -8.01
N ALA A 22 2.65 1.48 -7.20
CA ALA A 22 1.48 1.36 -6.35
C ALA A 22 1.46 2.46 -5.28
N PHE A 23 0.27 3.00 -5.01
CA PHE A 23 0.06 3.94 -3.92
C PHE A 23 -0.44 3.17 -2.70
N VAL A 24 0.25 3.35 -1.59
CA VAL A 24 -0.07 2.68 -0.33
C VAL A 24 -0.17 3.69 0.81
N GLU A 25 -1.00 3.37 1.78
CA GLU A 25 -1.11 4.08 3.05
C GLU A 25 -0.11 3.50 4.04
N GLU A 26 0.65 4.38 4.72
CA GLU A 26 1.55 4.01 5.81
C GLU A 26 0.73 3.73 7.08
N ILE A 27 0.66 2.46 7.49
CA ILE A 27 -0.09 2.02 8.68
C ILE A 27 0.82 1.96 9.90
N GLU A 28 2.00 1.34 9.75
CA GLU A 28 2.93 1.14 10.85
C GLU A 28 4.36 1.03 10.31
N LEU A 29 5.32 1.69 10.95
CA LEU A 29 6.73 1.58 10.62
C LEU A 29 7.48 0.90 11.76
N ALA A 30 7.97 -0.32 11.53
CA ALA A 30 8.69 -1.11 12.52
C ALA A 30 9.95 -1.74 11.89
N ASN A 31 11.10 -1.58 12.54
CA ASN A 31 12.36 -2.21 12.15
C ASN A 31 12.76 -1.96 10.67
N GLY A 32 12.51 -0.76 10.15
CA GLY A 32 12.82 -0.40 8.75
C GLY A 32 11.87 -1.02 7.70
N ARG A 33 10.77 -1.63 8.15
CA ARG A 33 9.69 -2.12 7.29
C ARG A 33 8.42 -1.34 7.57
N LEU A 34 7.72 -1.01 6.49
CA LEU A 34 6.42 -0.37 6.51
C LEU A 34 5.34 -1.43 6.35
N ARG A 35 4.44 -1.51 7.32
CA ARG A 35 3.12 -2.10 7.16
C ARG A 35 2.26 -1.13 6.37
N TYR A 36 1.66 -1.63 5.31
CA TYR A 36 0.92 -0.79 4.38
C TYR A 36 -0.49 -1.33 4.13
N LYS A 37 -1.35 -0.44 3.64
CA LYS A 37 -2.63 -0.78 2.99
C LYS A 37 -2.62 -0.25 1.55
N LEU A 38 -2.94 -1.08 0.57
CA LEU A 38 -3.01 -0.69 -0.84
C LEU A 38 -4.16 0.31 -1.05
N ILE A 39 -3.84 1.46 -1.65
CA ILE A 39 -4.84 2.45 -2.07
C ILE A 39 -5.13 2.25 -3.56
N THR A 40 -4.09 2.16 -4.38
CA THR A 40 -4.21 1.95 -5.84
C THR A 40 -3.02 1.14 -6.36
N GLY A 41 -3.23 0.35 -7.41
CA GLY A 41 -2.20 -0.50 -8.02
C GLY A 41 -2.60 -1.98 -8.00
N SER A 42 -1.61 -2.86 -8.06
CA SER A 42 -1.79 -4.32 -8.01
C SER A 42 -0.88 -4.93 -6.94
N GLY A 43 -1.31 -6.04 -6.36
CA GLY A 43 -0.67 -6.69 -5.23
C GLY A 43 -1.61 -6.82 -4.03
N PRO A 44 -1.06 -7.22 -2.87
CA PRO A 44 -1.87 -7.56 -1.72
C PRO A 44 -2.43 -6.31 -1.05
N GLU A 45 -3.69 -6.39 -0.61
CA GLU A 45 -4.39 -5.28 0.04
C GLU A 45 -3.65 -4.77 1.28
N THR A 46 -2.99 -5.67 2.02
CA THR A 46 -2.13 -5.31 3.15
C THR A 46 -0.87 -6.15 3.15
N GLY A 47 0.21 -5.61 3.71
CA GLY A 47 1.46 -6.34 3.77
C GLY A 47 2.59 -5.55 4.44
N TRP A 48 3.76 -6.17 4.47
CA TRP A 48 5.00 -5.55 4.93
C TRP A 48 5.96 -5.36 3.77
N VAL A 49 6.50 -4.15 3.62
CA VAL A 49 7.50 -3.83 2.60
C VAL A 49 8.66 -3.10 3.25
N SER A 50 9.88 -3.35 2.78
CA SER A 50 11.04 -2.59 3.27
C SER A 50 11.00 -1.18 2.68
N THR A 51 11.26 -0.14 3.47
CA THR A 51 11.31 1.23 2.94
C THR A 51 12.58 1.48 2.11
N ARG A 52 13.66 0.75 2.44
CA ARG A 52 14.96 0.84 1.78
C ARG A 52 15.58 -0.55 1.60
N LEU A 53 16.24 -0.76 0.45
CA LEU A 53 17.00 -1.98 0.15
C LEU A 53 18.29 -1.62 -0.62
N TYR A 54 19.45 -2.08 -0.15
CA TYR A 54 20.77 -1.77 -0.74
C TYR A 54 21.00 -0.27 -1.03
N GLY A 55 20.59 0.60 -0.11
CA GLY A 55 20.72 2.05 -0.26
C GLY A 55 19.73 2.71 -1.22
N LYS A 56 18.83 1.94 -1.85
CA LYS A 56 17.75 2.45 -2.70
C LYS A 56 16.45 2.52 -1.91
N ASP A 57 15.76 3.65 -1.98
CA ASP A 57 14.43 3.81 -1.40
C ASP A 57 13.41 3.09 -2.27
N LEU A 58 12.65 2.15 -1.69
CA LEU A 58 11.59 1.40 -2.36
C LEU A 58 10.24 2.11 -2.30
N LEU A 59 10.07 2.98 -1.30
CA LEU A 59 8.90 3.81 -1.12
C LEU A 59 9.30 5.26 -0.98
N ARG A 60 8.51 6.15 -1.57
CA ARG A 60 8.65 7.60 -1.41
C ARG A 60 7.35 8.15 -0.85
N ARG A 61 7.43 8.92 0.24
CA ARG A 61 6.27 9.65 0.76
C ARG A 61 5.80 10.66 -0.27
N PHE A 62 4.51 10.66 -0.56
CA PHE A 62 3.85 11.67 -1.39
C PHE A 62 2.98 12.55 -0.49
N LEU A 63 3.02 13.86 -0.69
CA LEU A 63 2.11 14.78 -0.04
C LEU A 63 0.76 14.68 -0.75
N LYS A 64 -0.28 14.26 -0.03
CA LYS A 64 -1.66 14.40 -0.53
C LYS A 64 -2.03 15.87 -0.43
N VAL A 65 -1.85 16.62 -1.52
CA VAL A 65 -2.39 17.98 -1.61
C VAL A 65 -3.90 17.83 -1.51
N ARG A 66 -4.48 18.30 -0.40
CA ARG A 66 -5.92 18.50 -0.36
C ARG A 66 -6.20 19.57 -1.40
N GLU A 67 -6.89 19.20 -2.47
CA GLU A 67 -7.46 20.17 -3.38
C GLU A 67 -8.35 21.07 -2.53
N ALA A 68 -7.82 22.25 -2.20
CA ALA A 68 -8.58 23.27 -1.50
C ALA A 68 -9.76 23.57 -2.40
N ALA A 69 -10.97 23.37 -1.87
CA ALA A 69 -12.23 23.57 -2.56
C ALA A 69 -12.12 24.72 -3.56
N ALA A 70 -12.35 24.41 -4.84
CA ALA A 70 -12.30 25.40 -5.91
C ALA A 70 -13.07 26.66 -5.47
N PRO A 71 -12.53 27.87 -5.67
CA PRO A 71 -13.28 29.07 -5.38
C PRO A 71 -14.58 29.01 -6.19
N GLU A 72 -15.68 29.05 -5.45
CA GLU A 72 -17.05 29.15 -5.94
C GLU A 72 -17.07 30.08 -7.14
N LYS A 73 -17.52 29.55 -8.29
CA LYS A 73 -17.63 30.31 -9.53
C LYS A 73 -18.45 31.55 -9.23
N GLN A 74 -17.80 32.71 -9.23
CA GLN A 74 -18.49 34.00 -9.24
C GLN A 74 -19.31 34.06 -10.52
N GLN A 75 -20.60 33.79 -10.36
CA GLN A 75 -21.62 34.04 -11.36
C GLN A 75 -21.72 35.56 -11.53
N TRP A 76 -20.91 36.11 -12.44
CA TRP A 76 -21.12 37.47 -12.91
C TRP A 76 -22.45 37.49 -13.67
N ARG A 77 -23.44 38.19 -13.10
CA ARG A 77 -24.66 38.61 -13.79
C ARG A 77 -24.37 39.96 -14.46
N GLU A 78 -24.67 40.04 -15.75
CA GLU A 78 -24.75 41.26 -16.56
C GLU A 78 -25.82 42.24 -16.04
#